data_AF-A0A3D5B859-F1
#
_entry.id   AF-A0A3D5B859-F1
#
_cell.length_a   1.000
_cell.length_b   1.000
_cell.length_c   1.000
_cell.angle_alpha   90.00
_cell.angle_beta   90.00
_cell.angle_gamma   90.00
#
_symmetry.space_group_name_H-M   'P 1'
#
loop_
_entity.id
_entity.type
_entity.pdbx_description
1 polymer ?
#
loop_
_entity_poly.entity_id
_entity_poly.type
_entity_poly.pdbx_seq_one_letter_code
_entity_poly.pdbx_strand_id
1 'polypeptide(L)'
;MDGAEPCEPYQHLVANGTEAGYFQLVLMLIMGNQFYLDWHAGYNDLEIVASPDRLERVIEEIGADDFGFPLTNKQTRAMRKLDPTPIVEIGETEVKVSVLVFTKWGGFYRYDIVLGLPAPYEILDVSTEVLVDYDCGIMY
;
A
#
# COMPACT_ATOMS: atom_id res chain seq x y z
N MET A 1 15.38 -33.04 1.44
CA MET A 1 14.41 -32.52 0.46
C MET A 1 14.87 -31.09 0.20
N ASP A 2 15.22 -30.78 -1.04
CA ASP A 2 15.63 -29.43 -1.44
C ASP A 2 14.52 -28.45 -1.06
N GLY A 3 14.79 -27.61 -0.08
CA GLY A 3 13.96 -26.47 0.25
C GLY A 3 14.21 -25.42 -0.81
N ALA A 4 13.38 -25.42 -1.86
CA ALA A 4 13.32 -24.25 -2.74
C ALA A 4 12.98 -23.05 -1.84
N GLU A 5 13.86 -22.06 -1.81
CA GLU A 5 13.53 -20.78 -1.20
C GLU A 5 12.25 -20.25 -1.84
N PRO A 6 11.34 -19.64 -1.05
CA PRO A 6 10.12 -19.07 -1.61
C PRO A 6 10.51 -18.12 -2.75
N CYS A 7 9.97 -18.38 -3.94
CA CYS A 7 10.15 -17.51 -5.09
C CYS A 7 9.63 -16.12 -4.71
N GLU A 8 10.49 -15.11 -4.80
CA GLU A 8 10.11 -13.71 -4.64
C GLU A 8 9.89 -13.12 -6.04
N PRO A 9 8.65 -13.22 -6.59
CA PRO A 9 8.40 -12.94 -8.00
C PRO A 9 8.80 -11.52 -8.43
N TYR A 10 8.85 -10.57 -7.49
CA TYR A 10 9.29 -9.20 -7.74
C TYR A 10 10.77 -9.08 -8.13
N GLN A 11 11.63 -10.01 -7.69
CA GLN A 11 13.05 -10.04 -8.07
C GLN A 11 13.26 -10.35 -9.56
N HIS A 12 12.20 -10.81 -10.24
CA HIS A 12 12.19 -11.11 -11.66
C HIS A 12 11.42 -10.09 -12.50
N LEU A 13 10.87 -9.04 -11.87
CA LEU A 13 10.17 -7.96 -12.57
C LEU A 13 11.15 -6.83 -12.89
N VAL A 14 11.06 -6.30 -14.10
CA VAL A 14 11.84 -5.14 -14.56
C VAL A 14 10.86 -4.04 -14.95
N ALA A 15 10.94 -2.90 -14.27
CA ALA A 15 10.17 -1.72 -14.67
C ALA A 15 10.70 -1.21 -16.03
N ASN A 16 9.82 -0.64 -16.84
CA ASN A 16 10.19 -0.06 -18.14
C ASN A 16 10.96 1.28 -18.03
N GLY A 17 11.44 1.63 -16.83
CA GLY A 17 12.16 2.88 -16.54
C GLY A 17 11.29 4.13 -16.38
N THR A 18 9.95 4.00 -16.44
CA THR A 18 9.02 5.12 -16.23
C THR A 18 8.50 5.17 -14.80
N GLU A 19 8.01 6.34 -14.38
CA GLU A 19 7.34 6.51 -13.07
C GLU A 19 6.21 5.48 -12.88
N ALA A 20 5.36 5.31 -13.89
CA ALA A 20 4.29 4.33 -13.88
C ALA A 20 4.81 2.88 -13.77
N GLY A 21 5.94 2.56 -14.40
CA GLY A 21 6.56 1.25 -14.31
C GLY A 21 7.07 0.92 -12.91
N TYR A 22 7.72 1.89 -12.23
CA TYR A 22 8.17 1.71 -10.85
C TYR A 22 7.01 1.69 -9.85
N PHE A 23 5.98 2.50 -10.08
CA PHE A 23 4.74 2.42 -9.30
C PHE A 23 4.08 1.03 -9.43
N GLN A 24 4.01 0.46 -10.65
CA GLN A 24 3.51 -0.90 -10.87
C GLN A 24 4.35 -1.97 -10.17
N LEU A 25 5.68 -1.81 -10.14
CA LEU A 25 6.55 -2.70 -9.39
C LEU A 25 6.24 -2.67 -7.89
N VAL A 26 6.03 -1.48 -7.31
CA VAL A 26 5.67 -1.32 -5.89
C VAL A 26 4.26 -1.83 -5.59
N LEU A 27 3.30 -1.66 -6.50
CA LEU A 27 2.00 -2.32 -6.41
C LEU A 27 2.15 -3.84 -6.27
N MET A 28 3.02 -4.46 -7.08
CA MET A 28 3.27 -5.90 -7.00
C MET A 28 3.98 -6.30 -5.69
N LEU A 29 4.90 -5.49 -5.18
CA LEU A 29 5.57 -5.73 -3.89
C LEU A 29 4.57 -5.74 -2.73
N ILE A 30 3.66 -4.77 -2.70
CA ILE A 30 2.71 -4.58 -1.60
C ILE A 30 1.51 -5.52 -1.71
N MET A 31 0.94 -5.67 -2.91
CA MET A 31 -0.32 -6.38 -3.13
C MET A 31 -0.14 -7.77 -3.74
N GLY A 32 1.05 -8.14 -4.22
CA GLY A 32 1.27 -9.42 -4.91
C GLY A 32 0.92 -10.63 -4.05
N ASN A 33 1.25 -10.57 -2.76
CA ASN A 33 0.93 -11.63 -1.80
C ASN A 33 -0.56 -11.69 -1.43
N GLN A 34 -1.37 -10.73 -1.89
CA GLN A 34 -2.82 -10.69 -1.69
C GLN A 34 -3.61 -11.30 -2.86
N PHE A 35 -2.93 -11.66 -3.96
CA PHE A 35 -3.59 -12.22 -5.13
C PHE A 35 -4.14 -13.63 -4.86
N TYR A 36 -5.40 -13.86 -5.23
CA TYR A 36 -6.09 -15.15 -5.14
C TYR A 36 -6.19 -15.72 -3.71
N LEU A 37 -6.17 -14.85 -2.70
CA LEU A 37 -6.49 -15.23 -1.33
C LEU A 37 -8.01 -15.40 -1.15
N ASP A 38 -8.40 -16.44 -0.44
CA ASP A 38 -9.79 -16.75 -0.11
C ASP A 38 -9.95 -17.02 1.39
N TRP A 39 -11.14 -16.73 1.92
CA TRP A 39 -11.53 -16.98 3.30
C TRP A 39 -10.53 -16.40 4.33
N HIS A 40 -10.05 -17.21 5.28
CA HIS A 40 -9.12 -16.79 6.34
C HIS A 40 -7.74 -16.36 5.83
N ALA A 41 -7.40 -16.62 4.56
CA ALA A 41 -6.19 -16.08 3.98
C ALA A 41 -6.34 -14.58 3.63
N GLY A 42 -7.57 -14.12 3.36
CA GLY A 42 -7.88 -12.75 2.94
C GLY A 42 -7.98 -11.70 4.06
N TYR A 43 -7.38 -11.94 5.24
CA TYR A 43 -7.38 -10.95 6.32
C TYR A 43 -6.39 -9.79 6.08
N ASN A 44 -5.45 -9.95 5.15
CA ASN A 44 -4.69 -8.83 4.64
C ASN A 44 -5.62 -7.96 3.78
N ASP A 45 -5.92 -6.77 4.28
CA ASP A 45 -6.84 -5.81 3.68
C ASP A 45 -6.10 -4.54 3.23
N LEU A 46 -4.77 -4.62 3.15
CA LEU A 46 -3.94 -3.50 2.78
C LEU A 46 -4.24 -3.11 1.33
N GLU A 47 -4.71 -1.89 1.15
CA GLU A 47 -5.09 -1.36 -0.15
C GLU A 47 -4.26 -0.12 -0.50
N ILE A 48 -3.75 -0.05 -1.74
CA ILE A 48 -3.15 1.17 -2.27
C ILE A 48 -4.25 2.10 -2.80
N VAL A 49 -4.30 3.32 -2.28
CA VAL A 49 -5.26 4.35 -2.66
C VAL A 49 -4.56 5.38 -3.54
N ALA A 50 -4.69 5.23 -4.87
CA ALA A 50 -3.94 6.02 -5.86
C ALA A 50 -4.77 7.10 -6.58
N SER A 51 -6.00 7.39 -6.14
CA SER A 51 -6.85 8.42 -6.75
C SER A 51 -7.82 9.06 -5.75
N PRO A 52 -8.24 10.32 -5.97
CA PRO A 52 -9.25 10.99 -5.14
C PRO A 52 -10.58 10.24 -5.10
N ASP A 53 -11.02 9.69 -6.24
CA ASP A 53 -12.25 8.92 -6.33
C ASP A 53 -12.19 7.63 -5.49
N ARG A 54 -11.03 6.95 -5.46
CA ARG A 54 -10.88 5.76 -4.61
C ARG A 54 -10.82 6.13 -3.13
N LEU A 55 -10.13 7.22 -2.79
CA LEU A 55 -10.08 7.74 -1.42
C LEU A 55 -11.48 8.02 -0.87
N GLU A 56 -12.34 8.71 -1.63
CA GLU A 56 -13.71 8.98 -1.17
C GLU A 56 -14.52 7.68 -1.02
N ARG A 57 -14.37 6.72 -1.94
CA ARG A 57 -15.05 5.41 -1.81
C ARG A 57 -14.62 4.66 -0.55
N VAL A 58 -13.33 4.65 -0.22
CA VAL A 58 -12.85 4.01 1.02
C VAL A 58 -13.49 4.67 2.25
N ILE A 59 -13.57 6.00 2.28
CA ILE A 59 -14.22 6.74 3.37
C ILE A 59 -15.71 6.40 3.48
N GLU A 60 -16.42 6.31 2.36
CA GLU A 60 -17.82 5.90 2.30
C GLU A 60 -18.01 4.44 2.73
N GLU A 61 -17.14 3.53 2.29
CA GLU A 61 -17.14 2.11 2.64
C GLU A 61 -17.00 1.94 4.17
N ILE A 62 -16.02 2.58 4.81
CA ILE A 62 -15.86 2.51 6.28
C ILE A 62 -17.10 3.10 7.00
N GLY A 63 -17.70 4.15 6.44
CA GLY A 63 -18.88 4.79 7.03
C GLY A 63 -20.18 4.00 6.87
N ALA A 64 -20.26 3.10 5.88
CA ALA A 64 -21.44 2.30 5.57
C ALA A 64 -21.32 0.84 6.03
N ASP A 65 -20.11 0.36 6.31
CA ASP A 65 -19.85 -0.99 6.80
C ASP A 65 -20.31 -1.12 8.27
N ASP A 66 -21.00 -2.21 8.61
CA ASP A 66 -21.34 -2.55 10.00
C ASP A 66 -20.12 -3.17 10.75
N PHE A 67 -18.97 -3.22 10.08
CA PHE A 67 -17.73 -3.78 10.59
C PHE A 67 -16.86 -2.71 11.27
N GLY A 68 -16.65 -2.89 12.57
CA GLY A 68 -15.80 -2.03 13.39
C GLY A 68 -16.47 -0.74 13.86
N PHE A 69 -15.69 0.18 14.41
CA PHE A 69 -16.20 1.47 14.88
C PHE A 69 -16.41 2.48 13.74
N PRO A 70 -17.47 3.29 13.79
CA PRO A 70 -17.69 4.31 12.79
C PRO A 70 -16.63 5.43 12.86
N LEU A 71 -16.32 6.02 11.72
CA LEU A 71 -15.40 7.17 11.66
C LEU A 71 -15.96 8.36 12.42
N THR A 72 -15.10 9.01 13.21
CA THR A 72 -15.43 10.31 13.79
C THR A 72 -15.39 11.40 12.72
N ASN A 73 -16.18 12.47 12.90
CA ASN A 73 -16.12 13.65 12.04
C ASN A 73 -14.70 14.26 11.91
N LYS A 74 -13.85 14.08 12.93
CA LYS A 74 -12.45 14.52 12.89
C LYS A 74 -11.63 13.66 11.93
N GLN A 75 -11.76 12.33 12.01
CA GLN A 75 -11.08 11.40 11.11
C GLN A 75 -11.54 11.60 9.67
N THR A 76 -12.85 11.66 9.39
CA THR A 76 -13.37 11.88 8.03
C THR A 76 -12.78 13.15 7.39
N ARG A 77 -12.72 14.25 8.15
CA ARG A 77 -12.12 15.50 7.66
C ARG A 77 -10.60 15.43 7.48
N ALA A 78 -9.90 14.61 8.25
CA ALA A 78 -8.47 14.40 8.07
C ALA A 78 -8.21 13.54 6.82
N MET A 79 -8.97 12.46 6.64
CA MET A 79 -8.88 11.56 5.48
C MET A 79 -9.13 12.30 4.16
N ARG A 80 -10.16 13.16 4.10
CA ARG A 80 -10.47 13.97 2.90
C ARG A 80 -9.41 15.02 2.53
N LYS A 81 -8.41 15.24 3.38
CA LYS A 81 -7.29 16.15 3.09
C LYS A 81 -6.05 15.41 2.56
N LEU A 82 -6.07 14.08 2.56
CA LEU A 82 -4.96 13.29 2.06
C LEU A 82 -4.86 13.44 0.54
N ASP A 83 -3.62 13.51 0.04
CA ASP A 83 -3.34 13.42 -1.39
C ASP A 83 -3.01 11.96 -1.72
N PRO A 84 -3.87 11.27 -2.49
CA PRO A 84 -3.64 9.88 -2.87
C PRO A 84 -2.69 9.73 -4.06
N THR A 85 -2.23 10.82 -4.68
CA THR A 85 -1.36 10.76 -5.85
C THR A 85 -0.04 10.05 -5.49
N PRO A 86 0.32 8.96 -6.18
CA PRO A 86 1.63 8.33 -6.01
C PRO A 86 2.74 9.28 -6.44
N ILE A 87 3.83 9.31 -5.69
CA ILE A 87 5.02 10.10 -6.04
C ILE A 87 6.13 9.12 -6.39
N VAL A 88 6.77 9.32 -7.54
CA VAL A 88 7.90 8.51 -7.99
C VAL A 88 9.06 9.42 -8.34
N GLU A 89 10.16 9.27 -7.63
CA GLU A 89 11.38 10.06 -7.82
C GLU A 89 12.48 9.13 -8.35
N ILE A 90 12.84 9.30 -9.62
CA ILE A 90 13.84 8.47 -10.29
C ILE A 90 15.19 9.19 -10.24
N GLY A 91 16.14 8.63 -9.49
CA GLY A 91 17.53 9.08 -9.43
C GLY A 91 18.46 8.29 -10.34
N GLU A 92 19.77 8.52 -10.19
CA GLU A 92 20.80 7.81 -10.96
C GLU A 92 21.02 6.37 -10.46
N THR A 93 21.00 6.18 -9.14
CA THR A 93 21.31 4.90 -8.47
C THR A 93 20.13 4.29 -7.74
N GLU A 94 19.04 5.03 -7.57
CA GLU A 94 17.86 4.58 -6.82
C GLU A 94 16.57 5.22 -7.35
N VAL A 95 15.44 4.61 -7.01
CA VAL A 95 14.11 5.18 -7.21
C VAL A 95 13.34 5.12 -5.89
N LYS A 96 12.73 6.24 -5.51
CA LYS A 96 11.82 6.32 -4.38
C LYS A 96 10.39 6.32 -4.88
N VAL A 97 9.55 5.47 -4.29
CA VAL A 97 8.12 5.40 -4.57
C VAL A 97 7.34 5.61 -3.28
N SER A 98 6.44 6.59 -3.31
CA SER A 98 5.63 7.00 -2.18
C SER A 98 4.15 6.77 -2.50
N VAL A 99 3.46 5.92 -1.73
CA VAL A 99 2.07 5.54 -1.98
C VAL A 99 1.21 5.70 -0.73
N LEU A 100 -0.03 6.15 -0.92
CA LEU A 100 -1.02 6.17 0.14
C LEU A 100 -1.62 4.76 0.27
N VAL A 101 -1.65 4.26 1.51
CA VAL A 101 -2.14 2.93 1.85
C VAL A 101 -3.25 3.04 2.88
N PHE A 102 -4.27 2.18 2.76
CA PHE A 102 -5.35 2.03 3.73
C PHE A 102 -5.40 0.59 4.26
N THR A 103 -5.79 0.44 5.52
CA THR A 103 -6.24 -0.82 6.12
C THR A 103 -7.38 -0.54 7.11
N LYS A 104 -8.36 -1.44 7.19
CA LYS A 104 -9.44 -1.38 8.19
C LYS A 104 -8.92 -1.59 9.60
N TRP A 105 -7.70 -2.09 9.80
CA TRP A 105 -7.12 -2.32 11.12
C TRP A 105 -6.47 -1.08 11.74
N GLY A 106 -6.02 -0.11 10.92
CA GLY A 106 -5.18 1.00 11.41
C GLY A 106 -5.29 2.32 10.65
N GLY A 107 -6.08 2.38 9.57
CA GLY A 107 -6.39 3.61 8.86
C GLY A 107 -5.44 3.89 7.70
N PHE A 108 -5.02 5.15 7.56
CA PHE A 108 -4.23 5.62 6.41
C PHE A 108 -2.76 5.84 6.75
N TYR A 109 -1.89 5.35 5.87
CA TYR A 109 -0.45 5.40 5.98
C TYR A 109 0.19 5.95 4.70
N ARG A 110 1.35 6.60 4.83
CA ARG A 110 2.28 6.79 3.71
C ARG A 110 3.30 5.66 3.75
N TYR A 111 3.41 4.91 2.66
CA TYR A 111 4.48 3.94 2.46
C TYR A 111 5.51 4.56 1.52
N ASP A 112 6.74 4.67 2.00
CA ASP A 112 7.90 5.08 1.22
C ASP A 112 8.80 3.85 1.02
N ILE A 113 9.05 3.50 -0.25
CA ILE A 113 9.92 2.39 -0.62
C ILE A 113 11.03 2.92 -1.51
N VAL A 114 12.28 2.60 -1.17
CA VAL A 114 13.46 2.95 -1.95
C VAL A 114 14.05 1.70 -2.57
N LEU A 115 14.22 1.72 -3.89
CA LEU A 115 14.75 0.62 -4.68
C LEU A 115 16.08 1.02 -5.33
N GLY A 116 17.10 0.19 -5.19
CA GLY A 116 18.39 0.36 -5.87
C GLY A 116 18.32 0.00 -7.36
N LEU A 117 19.04 0.75 -8.20
CA LEU A 117 19.17 0.53 -9.63
C LEU A 117 20.56 -0.04 -10.00
N PRO A 118 20.68 -0.83 -11.09
CA PRO A 118 19.59 -1.35 -11.93
C PRO A 118 18.92 -2.59 -11.32
N ALA A 119 17.94 -3.17 -12.02
CA ALA A 119 17.41 -4.49 -11.66
C ALA A 119 18.53 -5.56 -11.57
N PRO A 120 18.42 -6.58 -10.69
CA PRO A 120 17.28 -6.92 -9.82
C PRO A 120 17.23 -5.99 -8.59
N TYR A 121 16.15 -5.22 -8.49
CA TYR A 121 16.08 -4.07 -7.59
C TYR A 121 16.24 -4.50 -6.12
N GLU A 122 17.27 -4.00 -5.45
CA GLU A 122 17.45 -4.17 -4.01
C GLU A 122 16.52 -3.21 -3.26
N ILE A 123 15.78 -3.69 -2.25
CA ILE A 123 14.99 -2.81 -1.38
C ILE A 123 15.95 -2.18 -0.37
N LEU A 124 16.26 -0.90 -0.55
CA LEU A 124 17.22 -0.16 0.27
C LEU A 124 16.57 0.37 1.56
N ASP A 125 15.30 0.78 1.48
CA ASP A 125 14.52 1.26 2.62
C ASP A 125 13.02 0.98 2.43
N VAL A 126 12.35 0.74 3.54
CA VAL A 126 10.89 0.72 3.64
C VAL A 126 10.51 1.47 4.92
N SER A 127 9.81 2.60 4.74
CA SER A 127 9.32 3.39 5.86
C SER A 127 7.83 3.64 5.77
N THR A 128 7.22 3.77 6.93
CA THR A 128 5.77 3.92 7.08
C THR A 128 5.46 5.07 8.03
N GLU A 129 4.65 6.03 7.57
CA GLU A 129 4.14 7.13 8.38
C GLU A 129 2.63 6.96 8.57
N VAL A 130 2.14 7.03 9.81
CA VAL A 130 0.71 7.07 10.11
C VAL A 130 0.18 8.47 9.80
N LEU A 131 -0.77 8.59 8.86
CA LEU A 131 -1.37 9.87 8.49
C LEU A 131 -2.71 10.10 9.20
N VAL A 132 -3.54 9.07 9.25
CA VAL A 132 -4.80 9.07 10.01
C VAL A 132 -5.00 7.72 10.65
N ASP A 133 -4.87 7.68 11.97
CA ASP A 133 -5.12 6.48 12.76
C ASP A 133 -6.62 6.14 12.82
N TYR A 134 -6.91 4.84 12.79
CA TYR A 134 -8.25 4.27 12.88
C TYR A 134 -8.25 3.02 13.73
N ASP A 135 -8.95 3.10 14.86
CA ASP A 135 -9.24 1.95 15.73
C ASP A 135 -10.59 1.36 15.31
N CYS A 136 -10.56 0.18 14.68
CA CYS A 136 -11.79 -0.53 14.32
C CYS A 136 -12.49 -1.19 15.51
N GLY A 137 -11.89 -1.24 16.70
CA GLY A 137 -12.52 -1.77 17.91
C GLY A 137 -12.67 -3.30 17.98
N ILE A 138 -12.14 -4.02 16.99
CA ILE A 138 -12.18 -5.49 16.95
C ILE A 138 -10.95 -6.02 17.68
N MET A 139 -11.20 -6.79 18.74
CA MET A 139 -10.17 -7.49 19.51
C MET A 139 -10.10 -8.95 19.03
N TYR A 140 -8.90 -9.42 18.71
CA TYR A 140 -8.59 -10.81 18.33
C TYR A 140 -8.05 -11.61 19.52
#